data_AF-A0A7S3A5S5-F1
#
_entry.id   AF-A0A7S3A5S5-F1
#
_cell.length_a   1.000
_cell.length_b   1.000
_cell.length_c   1.000
_cell.angle_alpha   90.00
_cell.angle_beta   90.00
_cell.angle_gamma   90.00
#
_symmetry.space_group_name_H-M   'P 1'
#
loop_
_entity.id
_entity.type
_entity.pdbx_description
1 polymer ?
#
loop_
_entity_poly.entity_id
_entity_poly.type
_entity_poly.pdbx_seq_one_letter_code
_entity_poly.pdbx_strand_id
1 'polypeptide(L)'
;MEIHHCKHHATYVANYNKAAEGLLDALEKGDVEKVTSAQSAIKFNGGGHLNHSIFWQNLAPIGRGGGEVPTDGALIEKINAEFVTVDNMIARFNTMTAGVQGSGWG
;
A
#
# COMPACT_ATOMS: atom_id res chain seq x y z
N MET A 1 -7.45 -8.35 -11.69
CA MET A 1 -5.97 -8.30 -11.59
C MET A 1 -5.34 -7.52 -12.74
N GLU A 2 -5.66 -7.81 -14.01
CA GLU A 2 -5.07 -7.10 -15.16
C GLU A 2 -5.32 -5.58 -15.15
N ILE A 3 -6.57 -5.12 -15.03
CA ILE A 3 -6.89 -3.67 -14.99
C ILE A 3 -6.26 -3.00 -13.75
N HIS A 4 -6.32 -3.66 -12.60
CA HIS A 4 -5.78 -3.14 -11.34
C HIS A 4 -4.26 -2.92 -11.41
N HIS A 5 -3.53 -3.87 -12.00
CA HIS A 5 -2.09 -3.76 -12.19
C HIS A 5 -1.73 -2.83 -13.37
N CYS A 6 -2.19 -3.18 -14.57
CA CYS A 6 -1.73 -2.54 -15.81
C CYS A 6 -2.34 -1.16 -16.05
N LYS A 7 -3.41 -0.77 -15.34
CA LYS A 7 -4.01 0.57 -15.45
C LYS A 7 -3.86 1.35 -14.16
N HIS A 8 -4.44 0.89 -13.05
CA HIS A 8 -4.45 1.68 -11.82
C HIS A 8 -3.04 1.82 -11.22
N HIS A 9 -2.32 0.71 -10.99
CA HIS A 9 -0.96 0.77 -10.46
C HIS A 9 0.00 1.51 -11.42
N ALA A 10 -0.07 1.22 -12.73
CA ALA A 10 0.71 1.92 -13.74
C ALA A 10 0.50 3.45 -13.73
N THR A 11 -0.72 3.91 -13.46
CA THR A 11 -1.04 5.35 -13.37
C THR A 11 -0.34 5.99 -12.17
N TYR A 12 -0.33 5.33 -11.00
CA TYR A 12 0.39 5.84 -9.82
C TYR A 12 1.89 5.96 -10.09
N VAL A 13 2.50 4.96 -10.73
CA VAL A 13 3.92 4.99 -11.09
C VAL A 13 4.23 6.17 -12.03
N ALA A 14 3.48 6.30 -13.13
CA ALA A 14 3.72 7.36 -14.11
C ALA A 14 3.56 8.76 -13.49
N ASN A 15 2.52 8.96 -12.69
CA ASN A 15 2.26 10.25 -12.06
C ASN A 15 3.24 10.56 -10.92
N TYR A 16 3.71 9.55 -10.19
CA TYR A 16 4.74 9.73 -9.16
C TYR A 16 6.05 10.21 -9.79
N ASN A 17 6.51 9.58 -10.88
CA ASN A 17 7.72 10.00 -11.58
C ASN A 17 7.64 11.46 -12.04
N LYS A 18 6.53 11.83 -12.70
CA LYS A 18 6.29 13.21 -13.13
C LYS A 18 6.28 14.21 -11.96
N ALA A 19 5.64 13.85 -10.85
CA ALA A 19 5.59 14.71 -9.67
C ALA A 19 6.97 14.85 -9.01
N ALA A 20 7.77 13.77 -8.98
CA ALA A 20 9.12 13.77 -8.42
C ALA A 20 10.07 14.66 -9.24
N GLU A 21 10.03 14.57 -10.57
CA GLU A 21 10.80 15.47 -11.45
C GLU A 21 10.45 16.94 -11.20
N GLY A 22 9.16 17.28 -11.13
CA GLY A 22 8.72 18.65 -10.85
C GLY A 22 9.11 19.14 -9.45
N LEU A 23 9.10 18.25 -8.45
CA LEU A 23 9.55 18.58 -7.10
C LEU A 23 11.06 18.85 -7.06
N LEU A 24 11.87 18.03 -7.74
CA LEU A 24 13.32 18.21 -7.79
C LEU A 24 13.70 19.55 -8.43
N ASP A 25 13.09 19.89 -9.57
CA ASP A 25 13.28 21.19 -10.23
C ASP A 25 12.91 22.38 -9.32
N ALA A 26 11.80 22.26 -8.57
CA ALA A 26 11.37 23.28 -7.62
C ALA A 26 12.34 23.43 -6.45
N LEU A 27 12.88 22.32 -5.93
CA LEU A 27 13.88 22.33 -4.86
C LEU A 27 15.19 23.00 -5.33
N GLU A 28 15.67 22.66 -6.53
CA GLU A 28 16.88 23.26 -7.11
C GLU A 28 16.76 24.78 -7.30
N LYS A 29 15.56 25.26 -7.63
CA LYS A 29 15.26 26.69 -7.82
C LYS A 29 14.88 27.42 -6.53
N GLY A 30 14.72 26.72 -5.41
CA GLY A 30 14.21 27.29 -4.16
C GLY A 30 12.76 27.78 -4.25
N ASP A 31 11.95 27.22 -5.17
CA ASP A 31 10.55 27.59 -5.40
C ASP A 31 9.64 26.90 -4.37
N VAL A 32 9.55 27.49 -3.18
CA VAL A 32 8.81 26.93 -2.04
C VAL A 32 7.32 26.72 -2.34
N GLU A 33 6.72 27.56 -3.17
CA GLU A 33 5.31 27.43 -3.58
C GLU A 33 5.09 26.15 -4.39
N LYS A 34 5.96 25.88 -5.37
CA LYS A 34 5.92 24.63 -6.13
C LYS A 34 6.25 23.40 -5.30
N VAL A 35 7.23 23.50 -4.40
CA VAL A 35 7.55 22.41 -3.46
C VAL A 35 6.32 22.03 -2.64
N THR A 36 5.60 23.03 -2.13
CA THR A 36 4.41 22.82 -1.29
C THR A 36 3.25 22.24 -2.10
N SER A 37 2.98 22.77 -3.30
CA SER A 37 1.89 22.29 -4.15
C SER A 37 2.12 20.86 -4.68
N ALA A 38 3.38 20.45 -4.90
CA ALA A 38 3.72 19.10 -5.34
C ALA A 38 3.45 18.01 -4.28
N GLN A 39 3.42 18.36 -2.98
CA GLN A 39 3.31 17.38 -1.88
C GLN A 39 2.10 16.46 -2.01
N SER A 40 0.95 16.99 -2.44
CA SER A 40 -0.27 16.20 -2.59
C SER A 40 -0.09 15.11 -3.66
N ALA A 41 0.49 15.45 -4.81
CA ALA A 41 0.73 14.51 -5.90
C ALA A 41 1.78 13.46 -5.52
N ILE A 42 2.84 13.86 -4.81
CA ILE A 42 3.87 12.93 -4.30
C ILE A 42 3.25 11.94 -3.33
N LYS A 43 2.50 12.42 -2.33
CA LYS A 43 1.86 11.57 -1.32
C LYS A 43 0.87 10.61 -1.94
N PHE A 44 0.00 11.11 -2.81
CA PHE A 44 -1.08 10.31 -3.41
C PHE A 44 -0.53 9.23 -4.36
N ASN A 45 0.34 9.61 -5.28
CA ASN A 45 0.85 8.66 -6.28
C ASN A 45 1.96 7.76 -5.71
N GLY A 46 2.83 8.30 -4.86
CA GLY A 46 3.85 7.51 -4.16
C GLY A 46 3.21 6.51 -3.19
N GLY A 47 2.23 6.94 -2.40
CA GLY A 47 1.45 6.05 -1.55
C GLY A 47 0.66 5.01 -2.34
N GLY A 48 0.06 5.41 -3.47
CA GLY A 48 -0.59 4.49 -4.40
C GLY A 48 0.37 3.40 -4.92
N HIS A 49 1.55 3.79 -5.40
CA HIS A 49 2.56 2.85 -5.87
C HIS A 49 3.04 1.90 -4.75
N LEU A 50 3.37 2.45 -3.58
CA LEU A 50 3.85 1.66 -2.44
C LEU A 50 2.81 0.62 -2.01
N ASN A 51 1.57 1.06 -1.77
CA ASN A 51 0.51 0.17 -1.27
C ASN A 51 0.20 -0.95 -2.27
N HIS A 52 0.17 -0.66 -3.58
CA HIS A 52 -0.04 -1.69 -4.60
C HIS A 52 1.15 -2.64 -4.70
N SER A 53 2.37 -2.14 -4.56
CA SER A 53 3.57 -3.00 -4.56
C SER A 53 3.55 -3.99 -3.40
N ILE A 54 3.17 -3.54 -2.20
CA ILE A 54 2.94 -4.40 -1.03
C ILE A 54 1.81 -5.40 -1.31
N PHE A 55 0.69 -4.93 -1.85
CA PHE A 55 -0.48 -5.77 -2.17
C PHE A 55 -0.12 -6.95 -3.08
N TRP A 56 0.65 -6.72 -4.15
CA TRP A 56 1.04 -7.80 -5.06
C TRP A 56 2.01 -8.79 -4.44
N GLN A 57 2.89 -8.34 -3.54
CA GLN A 57 3.86 -9.22 -2.85
C GLN A 57 3.21 -10.05 -1.74
N ASN A 58 2.08 -9.60 -1.20
CA ASN A 58 1.35 -10.31 -0.14
C ASN A 58 0.31 -11.30 -0.68
N LEU A 59 0.19 -11.47 -2.01
CA LEU A 59 -0.75 -12.39 -2.63
C LEU A 59 -0.02 -13.55 -3.32
N ALA A 60 -0.52 -14.76 -3.11
CA ALA A 60 -0.07 -15.94 -3.81
C ALA A 60 -1.28 -16.83 -4.19
N PRO A 61 -1.20 -17.61 -5.29
CA PRO A 61 -2.15 -18.67 -5.55
C PRO A 61 -2.18 -19.70 -4.41
N ILE A 62 -3.34 -20.32 -4.17
CA ILE A 62 -3.50 -21.35 -3.11
C ILE A 62 -2.46 -22.47 -3.24
N GLY A 63 -2.23 -22.99 -4.46
CA GLY A 63 -1.22 -24.03 -4.72
C GLY A 63 0.25 -23.55 -4.65
N ARG A 64 0.49 -22.31 -4.19
CA ARG A 64 1.81 -21.71 -3.99
C ARG A 64 1.92 -21.04 -2.60
N GLY A 65 1.20 -21.56 -1.60
CA GLY A 65 1.23 -21.05 -0.23
C GLY A 65 0.22 -19.94 0.07
N GLY A 66 -0.64 -19.58 -0.89
CA GLY A 66 -1.67 -18.56 -0.69
C GLY A 66 -2.72 -19.01 0.33
N GLY A 67 -2.88 -18.26 1.41
CA GLY A 67 -3.84 -18.56 2.48
C GLY A 67 -3.34 -19.59 3.50
N GLU A 68 -2.12 -20.09 3.36
CA GLU A 68 -1.50 -20.95 4.36
C GLU A 68 -1.04 -20.10 5.55
N VAL A 69 -1.45 -20.51 6.76
CA VAL A 69 -1.05 -19.85 7.99
C VAL A 69 0.31 -20.40 8.44
N PRO A 70 1.33 -19.56 8.69
CA PRO A 70 2.61 -20.01 9.21
C PRO A 70 2.43 -20.73 10.55
N THR A 71 3.08 -21.88 10.71
CA THR A 71 3.00 -22.68 11.94
C THR A 71 4.01 -22.27 13.01
N ASP A 72 5.08 -21.58 12.62
CA ASP A 72 6.14 -21.10 13.50
C ASP A 72 6.74 -19.75 13.02
N GLY A 73 7.63 -19.19 13.85
CA GLY A 73 8.36 -17.96 13.55
C GLY A 73 7.82 -16.72 14.25
N ALA A 74 8.63 -15.65 14.23
CA ALA A 74 8.36 -14.44 15.00
C ALA A 74 7.03 -13.75 14.64
N LEU A 75 6.54 -13.90 13.40
CA LEU A 75 5.27 -13.29 12.98
C LEU A 75 4.07 -13.96 13.67
N ILE A 76 3.96 -15.29 13.59
CA ILE A 76 2.83 -16.00 14.18
C ILE A 76 2.85 -15.90 15.71
N GLU A 77 4.04 -15.90 16.32
CA GLU A 77 4.21 -15.65 17.77
C GLU A 77 3.64 -14.29 18.17
N LYS A 78 3.92 -13.23 17.40
CA LYS A 78 3.38 -11.88 17.66
C LYS A 78 1.89 -11.79 17.40
N ILE A 79 1.38 -12.45 16.36
CA ILE A 79 -0.06 -12.49 16.09
C ILE A 79 -0.79 -13.17 17.24
N ASN A 80 -0.32 -14.33 17.69
CA ASN A 80 -0.95 -15.06 18.79
C ASN A 80 -0.83 -14.32 20.13
N ALA A 81 0.27 -13.60 20.37
CA ALA A 81 0.42 -12.78 21.57
C ALA A 81 -0.58 -11.60 21.62
N GLU A 82 -0.84 -10.95 20.49
CA GLU A 82 -1.72 -9.76 20.42
C GLU A 82 -3.19 -10.11 20.19
N PHE A 83 -3.47 -11.09 19.34
CA PHE A 83 -4.82 -11.41 18.85
C PHE A 83 -5.34 -12.75 19.34
N VAL A 84 -4.54 -13.53 20.09
CA VAL A 84 -4.80 -14.92 20.54
C VAL A 84 -4.76 -15.93 19.40
N THR A 85 -5.42 -15.64 18.27
CA THR A 85 -5.43 -16.48 17.07
C THR A 85 -5.36 -15.64 15.81
N VAL A 86 -4.92 -16.27 14.71
CA VAL A 86 -4.96 -15.67 13.37
C VAL A 86 -6.39 -15.35 12.94
N ASP A 87 -7.36 -16.20 13.27
CA ASP A 87 -8.78 -15.97 12.96
C ASP A 87 -9.32 -14.71 13.64
N ASN A 88 -8.93 -14.46 14.89
CA ASN A 88 -9.30 -13.23 15.61
C ASN A 88 -8.67 -12.00 14.96
N MET A 89 -7.40 -12.10 14.53
CA MET A 89 -6.73 -11.04 13.79
C MET A 89 -7.48 -10.74 12.48
N ILE A 90 -7.82 -11.77 11.70
CA ILE A 90 -8.58 -11.65 10.45
C ILE A 90 -9.97 -11.04 10.69
N ALA A 91 -10.68 -11.47 11.74
CA ALA A 91 -12.00 -10.93 12.07
C ALA A 91 -11.94 -9.43 12.41
N ARG A 92 -10.92 -9.02 13.19
CA ARG A 92 -10.69 -7.60 13.51
C ARG A 92 -10.29 -6.82 12.28
N PHE A 93 -9.38 -7.34 11.47
CA PHE A 93 -8.93 -6.75 10.21
C PHE A 93 -10.13 -6.48 9.31
N ASN A 94 -10.91 -7.51 8.97
CA ASN A 94 -12.10 -7.41 8.12
C ASN A 94 -13.14 -6.39 8.65
N THR A 95 -13.35 -6.34 9.97
CA THR A 95 -14.27 -5.37 10.58
C THR A 95 -13.79 -3.94 10.34
N MET A 96 -12.49 -3.69 10.51
CA MET A 96 -11.89 -2.37 10.27
C MET A 96 -11.90 -2.02 8.78
N THR A 97 -11.56 -2.96 7.89
CA THR A 97 -11.61 -2.76 6.43
C THR A 97 -13.01 -2.37 5.97
N ALA A 98 -14.04 -3.07 6.46
CA ALA A 98 -15.44 -2.79 6.12
C ALA A 98 -15.92 -1.43 6.66
N GLY A 99 -15.30 -0.92 7.73
CA GLY A 99 -15.59 0.38 8.32
C GLY A 99 -15.00 1.58 7.57
N VAL A 100 -14.18 1.37 6.53
CA VAL A 100 -13.58 2.46 5.75
C VAL A 100 -14.67 3.23 4.99
N GLN A 101 -14.79 4.52 5.25
CA GLN A 101 -15.71 5.41 4.55
C GLN A 101 -15.02 6.01 3.31
N GLY A 102 -15.36 5.50 2.12
CA GLY A 102 -14.78 5.92 0.84
C GLY A 102 -13.58 5.06 0.41
N SER A 103 -12.65 5.63 -0.35
CA SER A 103 -11.45 4.92 -0.80
C SER A 103 -10.43 4.78 0.34
N GLY A 104 -9.92 3.57 0.57
CA GLY A 104 -8.89 3.34 1.57
C GLY A 104 -8.25 1.95 1.49
N TRP A 105 -7.48 1.63 2.52
CA TRP A 105 -6.77 0.37 2.69
C TRP A 105 -7.08 -0.17 4.08
N GLY A 106 -7.04 -1.48 4.22
CA GLY A 106 -7.12 -2.16 5.49
C GLY A 106 -7.19 -3.62 5.27
#